data_AF-A0A094IER7-F1
#
_entry.id   AF-A0A094IER7-F1
#
_cell.length_a   1.000
_cell.length_b   1.000
_cell.length_c   1.000
_cell.angle_alpha   90.00
_cell.angle_beta   90.00
_cell.angle_gamma   90.00
#
_symmetry.space_group_name_H-M   'P 1'
#
loop_
_entity.id
_entity.type
_entity.pdbx_description
1 polymer ?
#
loop_
_entity_poly.entity_id
_entity_poly.type
_entity_poly.pdbx_seq_one_letter_code
_entity_poly.pdbx_strand_id
1 'polypeptide(L)'
;MELHEFVKYEVIGLANTINEYTRDFYIRNYSKILVESAQNNDFDQMEGVVNRLLDWYKSTIEKIRCDKYLYNKHQHEKSMQMLQSISEEIRRVKVAKE
;
A
#
# COMPACT_ATOMS: atom_id res chain seq x y z
N MET A 1 -0.64 1.20 21.46
CA MET A 1 0.26 0.88 20.33
C MET A 1 0.21 2.07 19.41
N GLU A 2 1.29 2.84 19.34
CA GLU A 2 1.35 4.04 18.49
C GLU A 2 1.15 3.61 17.02
N LEU A 3 0.30 4.32 16.29
CA LEU A 3 -0.02 4.09 14.87
C LEU A 3 1.25 3.85 14.02
N HIS A 4 2.36 4.49 14.41
CA HIS A 4 3.67 4.43 13.79
C HIS A 4 4.33 3.05 13.75
N GLU A 5 4.22 2.22 14.80
CA GLU A 5 4.87 0.89 14.79
C GLU A 5 4.09 -0.11 13.93
N PHE A 6 2.77 -0.10 14.03
CA PHE A 6 1.90 -1.00 13.27
C PHE A 6 2.02 -0.77 11.76
N VAL A 7 2.01 0.51 11.33
CA VAL A 7 2.15 0.87 9.92
C VAL A 7 3.49 0.42 9.35
N LYS A 8 4.59 0.51 10.12
CA LYS A 8 5.93 0.13 9.64
C LYS A 8 6.03 -1.35 9.26
N TYR A 9 5.48 -2.26 10.07
CA TYR A 9 5.54 -3.70 9.78
C TYR A 9 4.59 -4.11 8.66
N GLU A 10 3.35 -3.60 8.67
CA GLU A 10 2.34 -3.97 7.68
C GLU A 10 2.69 -3.46 6.27
N VAL A 11 3.31 -2.27 6.17
CA VAL A 11 3.74 -1.71 4.89
C VAL A 11 4.83 -2.55 4.21
N ILE A 12 5.73 -3.18 4.98
CA ILE A 12 6.75 -4.08 4.42
C ILE A 12 6.10 -5.32 3.80
N GLY A 13 5.16 -5.95 4.52
CA GLY A 13 4.42 -7.11 4.01
C GLY A 13 3.67 -6.79 2.72
N LEU A 14 2.98 -5.66 2.71
CA LEU A 14 2.28 -5.14 1.54
C LEU A 14 3.22 -4.91 0.35
N ALA A 15 4.36 -4.27 0.58
CA ALA A 15 5.32 -3.98 -0.47
C ALA A 15 5.88 -5.26 -1.10
N ASN A 16 6.13 -6.29 -0.28
CA ASN A 16 6.57 -7.59 -0.75
C ASN A 16 5.50 -8.26 -1.63
N THR A 17 4.24 -8.30 -1.19
CA THR A 17 3.12 -8.85 -1.97
C THR A 17 3.01 -8.18 -3.34
N ILE A 18 3.12 -6.85 -3.41
CA ILE A 18 3.10 -6.11 -4.69
C ILE A 18 4.31 -6.48 -5.56
N ASN A 19 5.50 -6.50 -4.97
CA ASN A 19 6.76 -6.73 -5.68
C ASN A 19 6.91 -8.14 -6.25
N GLU A 20 6.29 -9.13 -5.61
CA GLU A 20 6.28 -10.52 -6.08
C GLU A 20 5.35 -10.70 -7.30
N TYR A 21 4.26 -9.93 -7.37
CA TYR A 21 3.27 -10.05 -8.43
C TYR A 21 3.64 -9.29 -9.70
N THR A 22 4.08 -8.03 -9.56
CA THR A 22 4.29 -7.15 -10.72
C THR A 22 5.76 -7.05 -11.14
N ARG A 23 5.99 -6.97 -12.45
CA ARG A 23 7.28 -6.60 -13.04
C ARG A 23 7.36 -5.11 -13.42
N ASP A 24 6.27 -4.37 -13.24
CA ASP A 24 6.22 -2.94 -13.52
C ASP A 24 7.17 -2.19 -12.57
N PHE A 25 8.17 -1.52 -13.15
CA PHE A 25 9.20 -0.83 -12.38
C PHE A 25 8.63 0.32 -11.55
N TYR A 26 7.64 1.06 -12.06
CA TYR A 26 7.02 2.17 -11.33
C TYR A 26 6.25 1.68 -10.12
N ILE A 27 5.46 0.62 -10.27
CA ILE A 27 4.70 0.04 -9.16
C ILE A 27 5.63 -0.53 -8.08
N ARG A 28 6.72 -1.19 -8.48
CA ARG A 28 7.75 -1.66 -7.54
C ARG A 28 8.50 -0.52 -6.86
N ASN A 29 8.69 0.61 -7.55
CA ASN A 29 9.30 1.78 -6.97
C ASN A 29 8.36 2.46 -5.96
N TYR A 30 7.06 2.56 -6.28
CA TYR A 30 6.05 3.07 -5.36
C TYR A 30 5.97 2.24 -4.08
N SER A 31 5.96 0.90 -4.17
CA SER A 31 5.94 0.05 -2.97
C SER A 31 7.18 0.28 -2.07
N LYS A 32 8.36 0.53 -2.65
CA LYS A 32 9.58 0.88 -1.91
C LYS A 32 9.49 2.24 -1.24
N ILE A 33 9.07 3.27 -1.98
CA ILE A 33 8.91 4.62 -1.42
C ILE A 33 7.88 4.61 -0.28
N LEU A 34 6.84 3.78 -0.37
CA LEU A 34 5.88 3.62 0.74
C LEU A 34 6.55 3.14 2.03
N VAL A 35 7.47 2.18 1.93
CA VAL A 35 8.24 1.68 3.09
C VAL A 35 9.14 2.79 3.65
N GLU A 36 9.87 3.49 2.79
CA GLU A 36 10.79 4.56 3.19
C GLU A 36 10.06 5.73 3.86
N SER A 37 8.97 6.18 3.26
CA SER A 37 8.13 7.26 3.80
C SER A 37 7.47 6.88 5.12
N ALA A 38 7.02 5.63 5.29
CA ALA A 38 6.51 5.11 6.56
C ALA A 38 7.58 5.05 7.66
N GLN A 39 8.83 4.72 7.31
CA GLN A 39 9.95 4.70 8.27
C GLN A 39 10.33 6.11 8.73
N ASN A 40 10.26 7.08 7.81
CA ASN A 40 10.62 8.48 8.05
C ASN A 40 9.46 9.35 8.57
N ASN A 41 8.25 8.77 8.74
CA ASN A 41 7.02 9.51 9.07
C ASN A 41 6.68 10.64 8.07
N ASP A 42 7.04 10.47 6.80
CA ASP A 42 6.73 11.40 5.72
C ASP A 42 5.32 11.13 5.18
N PHE A 43 4.31 11.66 5.88
CA PHE A 43 2.91 11.40 5.57
C PHE A 43 2.45 12.00 4.22
N ASP A 44 3.10 13.07 3.74
CA ASP A 44 2.77 13.67 2.45
C ASP A 44 3.24 12.78 1.30
N GLN A 45 4.47 12.25 1.41
CA GLN A 45 4.97 11.27 0.45
C GLN A 45 4.18 9.96 0.51
N MET A 46 3.85 9.49 1.72
CA MET A 46 3.00 8.31 1.90
C MET A 46 1.67 8.48 1.18
N GLU A 47 0.98 9.61 1.35
CA GLU A 47 -0.31 9.85 0.69
C GLU A 47 -0.19 9.76 -0.83
N GLY A 48 0.79 10.46 -1.39
CA GLY A 48 1.02 10.47 -2.84
C GLY A 48 1.21 9.06 -3.39
N VAL A 49 2.01 8.24 -2.69
CA VAL A 49 2.33 6.86 -3.10
C VAL A 49 1.17 5.89 -2.87
N VAL A 50 0.48 5.99 -1.73
CA VAL A 50 -0.71 5.17 -1.43
C VAL A 50 -1.77 5.36 -2.49
N ASN A 51 -2.04 6.60 -2.91
CA ASN A 51 -3.01 6.89 -3.97
C ASN A 51 -2.63 6.21 -5.29
N ARG A 52 -1.35 6.24 -5.68
CA ARG A 52 -0.86 5.57 -6.90
C ARG A 52 -1.02 4.05 -6.83
N LEU A 53 -0.71 3.44 -5.69
CA LEU A 53 -0.87 2.00 -5.48
C LEU A 53 -2.33 1.57 -5.45
N LEU A 54 -3.22 2.37 -4.86
CA LEU A 54 -4.66 2.13 -4.89
C LEU A 54 -5.23 2.19 -6.31
N ASP A 55 -4.82 3.18 -7.10
CA ASP A 55 -5.24 3.29 -8.50
C ASP A 55 -4.76 2.10 -9.35
N TRP A 56 -3.52 1.67 -9.12
CA TRP A 56 -3.02 0.44 -9.73
C TRP A 56 -3.87 -0.77 -9.34
N TYR A 57 -4.18 -0.94 -8.05
CA TYR A 57 -5.05 -2.03 -7.58
C TYR A 57 -6.44 -1.97 -8.20
N LYS A 58 -7.08 -0.80 -8.32
CA LYS A 58 -8.40 -0.67 -8.97
C LYS A 58 -8.41 -1.24 -10.39
N SER A 59 -7.32 -1.06 -11.14
CA SER A 59 -7.19 -1.57 -12.52
C SER A 59 -6.69 -3.02 -12.63
N THR A 60 -6.19 -3.59 -11.53
CA THR A 60 -5.45 -4.87 -11.54
C THR A 60 -6.10 -5.95 -10.67
N ILE A 61 -6.92 -5.59 -9.68
CA ILE A 61 -7.44 -6.53 -8.69
C ILE A 61 -8.32 -7.62 -9.30
N GLU A 62 -9.10 -7.30 -10.33
CA GLU A 62 -9.91 -8.30 -11.04
C GLU A 62 -9.03 -9.31 -11.79
N LYS A 63 -7.90 -8.88 -12.35
CA LYS A 63 -6.93 -9.80 -12.98
C LYS A 63 -6.32 -10.74 -11.95
N ILE A 64 -5.93 -10.20 -10.79
CA ILE A 64 -5.44 -10.98 -9.64
C ILE A 64 -6.49 -12.00 -9.19
N ARG A 65 -7.76 -11.59 -9.05
CA ARG A 65 -8.88 -12.46 -8.65
C ARG A 65 -9.12 -13.59 -9.64
N CYS A 66 -9.05 -13.32 -10.93
CA CYS A 66 -9.32 -14.30 -11.97
C CYS A 66 -8.12 -15.21 -12.33
N ASP A 67 -6.91 -14.88 -11.90
CA ASP A 67 -5.70 -15.67 -12.22
C ASP A 67 -5.72 -17.04 -11.53
N LYS A 68 -5.86 -18.14 -12.27
CA LYS A 68 -5.96 -19.50 -11.69
C LYS A 68 -4.64 -20.01 -11.09
N TYR A 69 -3.51 -19.39 -11.42
CA TYR A 69 -2.18 -19.83 -11.00
C TYR A 69 -1.62 -19.00 -9.84
N LEU A 70 -2.26 -17.89 -9.51
CA LEU A 70 -1.89 -17.05 -8.39
C LEU A 70 -2.46 -17.60 -7.07
N TYR A 71 -1.59 -18.06 -6.18
CA TYR A 71 -1.98 -18.64 -4.89
C TYR A 71 -2.20 -17.60 -3.78
N ASN A 72 -1.65 -16.38 -3.93
CA ASN A 72 -1.63 -15.35 -2.89
C ASN A 72 -2.68 -14.22 -3.11
N LYS A 73 -3.78 -14.50 -3.83
CA LYS A 73 -4.85 -13.52 -4.11
C LYS A 73 -5.37 -12.80 -2.87
N HIS A 74 -5.60 -13.55 -1.80
CA HIS A 74 -6.09 -13.00 -0.54
C HIS A 74 -5.11 -11.98 0.06
N GLN A 75 -3.80 -12.18 -0.13
CA GLN A 75 -2.78 -11.23 0.34
C GLN A 75 -2.85 -9.91 -0.43
N HIS A 76 -3.15 -9.96 -1.74
CA HIS A 76 -3.39 -8.75 -2.54
C HIS A 76 -4.65 -8.00 -2.10
N GLU A 77 -5.74 -8.71 -1.82
CA GLU A 77 -6.96 -8.08 -1.31
C GLU A 77 -6.73 -7.43 0.06
N LYS A 78 -6.06 -8.14 0.97
CA LYS A 78 -5.67 -7.60 2.28
C LYS A 78 -4.76 -6.38 2.12
N SER A 79 -3.80 -6.43 1.19
CA SER A 79 -2.92 -5.30 0.88
C SER A 79 -3.71 -4.09 0.38
N MET A 80 -4.67 -4.30 -0.53
CA MET A 80 -5.53 -3.22 -1.01
C MET A 80 -6.36 -2.59 0.11
N GLN A 81 -6.94 -3.41 1.00
CA GLN A 81 -7.67 -2.93 2.17
C GLN A 81 -6.78 -2.12 3.13
N MET A 82 -5.55 -2.58 3.37
CA MET A 82 -4.58 -1.85 4.19
C MET A 82 -4.24 -0.47 3.60
N LEU A 83 -4.03 -0.38 2.29
CA LEU A 83 -3.80 0.91 1.64
C LEU A 83 -4.98 1.86 1.81
N GLN A 84 -6.21 1.35 1.73
CA GLN A 84 -7.41 2.15 1.99
C GLN A 84 -7.42 2.67 3.43
N SER A 85 -7.16 1.80 4.42
CA SER A 85 -7.08 2.20 5.82
C SER A 85 -5.99 3.25 6.07
N ILE A 86 -4.80 3.06 5.48
CA ILE A 86 -3.69 4.03 5.59
C ILE A 86 -4.10 5.37 4.99
N SER A 87 -4.76 5.38 3.83
CA SER A 87 -5.24 6.62 3.19
C SER A 87 -6.22 7.38 4.09
N GLU A 88 -7.17 6.67 4.69
CA GLU A 88 -8.16 7.27 5.60
C GLU A 88 -7.50 7.81 6.88
N GLU A 89 -6.54 7.10 7.45
CA GLU A 89 -5.80 7.57 8.63
C GLU A 89 -4.96 8.81 8.32
N ILE A 90 -4.29 8.87 7.16
CA ILE A 90 -3.56 10.07 6.74
C ILE A 90 -4.51 11.27 6.63
N ARG A 91 -5.70 11.09 6.03
CA ARG A 91 -6.71 12.16 5.93
C ARG A 91 -7.18 12.64 7.30
N ARG A 92 -7.45 11.72 8.23
CA ARG A 92 -7.84 12.07 9.61
C ARG A 92 -6.78 12.91 10.31
N VAL A 93 -5.51 12.53 10.18
CA VAL A 93 -4.38 13.27 10.77
C VAL A 93 -4.24 14.67 10.17
N LYS A 94 -4.54 14.85 8.88
CA LYS A 94 -4.51 16.17 8.23
C LYS A 94 -5.66 17.07 8.71
N VAL A 95 -6.90 16.56 8.73
CA VAL A 95 -8.08 17.31 9.19
C VAL A 95 -7.96 17.72 10.66
N ALA A 96 -7.37 16.89 11.51
CA ALA A 96 -7.17 17.22 12.93
C ALA A 96 -6.12 18.31 13.20
N LYS A 97 -5.33 18.70 12.18
CA LYS A 97 -4.30 19.74 12.27
C LYS A 97 -4.72 21.08 11.65
N GLU A 98 -5.88 21.13 10.99
CA GLU A 98 -6.52 22.33 10.46
C GLU A 98 -7.50 22.93 11.49
#